data_AF-W1YTF2-F1
#
_entry.id   AF-W1YTF2-F1
#
_cell.length_a   1.000
_cell.length_b   1.000
_cell.length_c   1.000
_cell.angle_alpha   90.00
_cell.angle_beta   90.00
_cell.angle_gamma   90.00
#
_symmetry.space_group_name_H-M   'P 1'
#
loop_
_entity.id
_entity.type
_entity.pdbx_description
1 polymer ?
#
loop_
_entity_poly.entity_id
_entity_poly.type
_entity_poly.pdbx_seq_one_letter_code
_entity_poly.pdbx_strand_id
1 'polypeptide(L)'
;TAFIGTNRVNGKDVKTRLTIKFFDASGKEVLPDKDSPFAYALSSLNSSLTNKGGHAEFVSDFRANNTFKYINGSYVKKQADGKFYSPEDIDYGTGPS
;
A
#
# COMPACT_ATOMS: atom_id res chain seq x y z
N THR A 1 15.49 6.25 -2.10
CA THR A 1 14.49 5.30 -2.64
C THR A 1 14.80 3.90 -2.15
N ALA A 2 13.78 3.10 -1.88
CA ALA A 2 13.92 1.68 -1.59
C ALA A 2 13.40 0.85 -2.78
N PHE A 3 14.09 -0.25 -3.09
CA PHE A 3 13.64 -1.29 -4.00
C PHE A 3 13.76 -2.61 -3.23
N ILE A 4 12.68 -3.38 -3.15
CA ILE A 4 12.63 -4.59 -2.32
C ILE A 4 12.20 -5.76 -3.19
N GLY A 5 13.01 -6.81 -3.22
CA GLY A 5 12.74 -8.01 -3.99
C GLY A 5 13.62 -9.17 -3.55
N THR A 6 13.18 -10.39 -3.86
CA THR A 6 13.94 -11.63 -3.67
C THR A 6 13.38 -12.71 -4.60
N ASN A 7 14.08 -13.83 -4.74
CA ASN A 7 13.59 -14.96 -5.53
C ASN A 7 12.29 -15.54 -4.95
N ARG A 8 11.31 -15.81 -5.81
CA ARG A 8 10.04 -16.44 -5.41
C ARG A 8 10.15 -17.96 -5.57
N VAL A 9 10.24 -18.67 -4.45
CA VAL A 9 10.26 -20.15 -4.39
C VAL A 9 8.98 -20.74 -3.78
N ASN A 10 8.04 -19.89 -3.33
CA ASN A 10 6.74 -20.30 -2.80
C ASN A 10 5.68 -19.18 -2.97
N GLY A 11 4.44 -19.47 -2.57
CA GLY A 11 3.31 -18.56 -2.68
C GLY A 11 3.18 -17.49 -1.59
N LYS A 12 4.21 -17.25 -0.77
CA LYS A 12 4.14 -16.22 0.28
C LYS A 12 4.26 -14.80 -0.29
N ASP A 13 3.73 -13.84 0.45
CA ASP A 13 3.86 -12.43 0.14
C ASP A 13 5.29 -11.94 0.36
N VAL A 14 5.71 -10.97 -0.44
CA VAL A 14 6.79 -10.04 -0.07
C VAL A 14 6.15 -8.92 0.73
N LYS A 15 6.57 -8.72 1.98
CA LYS A 15 5.99 -7.69 2.85
C LYS A 15 7.05 -7.03 3.71
N THR A 16 7.04 -5.71 3.74
CA THR A 16 7.94 -4.88 4.56
C THR A 16 7.15 -3.88 5.37
N ARG A 17 7.51 -3.71 6.65
CA ARG A 17 6.98 -2.64 7.48
C ARG A 17 7.89 -1.43 7.39
N LEU A 18 7.34 -0.28 7.03
CA LEU A 18 8.04 1.01 7.04
C LEU A 18 7.47 1.91 8.14
N THR A 19 8.35 2.46 8.97
CA THR A 19 8.02 3.49 9.97
C THR A 19 8.91 4.70 9.70
N ILE A 20 8.32 5.89 9.60
CA ILE A 20 9.04 7.13 9.31
C ILE A 20 8.98 8.03 10.53
N LYS A 21 10.13 8.65 10.88
CA LYS A 21 10.23 9.71 11.87
C LYS A 21 10.79 10.96 11.21
N PHE A 22 10.10 12.08 11.35
CA PHE A 22 10.59 13.38 10.89
C PHE A 22 11.22 14.12 12.07
N PHE A 23 12.26 14.90 11.81
CA PHE A 23 12.95 15.70 12.83
C PHE A 23 13.09 17.13 12.33
N ASP A 24 12.90 18.09 13.24
CA ASP A 24 13.16 19.50 12.95
C ASP A 24 14.67 19.79 13.01
N ALA A 25 15.05 21.04 12.70
CA ALA A 25 16.45 21.46 12.70
C ALA A 25 17.12 21.38 14.09
N SER A 26 16.35 21.29 15.18
CA SER A 26 16.85 21.09 16.54
C SER A 26 17.08 19.62 16.88
N GLY A 27 16.67 18.69 16.02
CA GLY A 27 16.74 17.26 16.24
C GLY A 27 15.55 16.69 17.04
N LYS A 28 14.48 17.47 17.25
CA LYS A 28 13.27 17.00 17.92
C LYS A 28 12.33 16.32 16.92
N GLU A 29 11.70 15.21 17.34
CA GLU A 29 10.73 14.48 16.52
C GLU A 29 9.50 15.36 16.26
N VAL A 30 9.12 15.49 14.98
CA VAL A 30 7.96 16.25 14.51
C VAL A 30 6.77 15.32 14.38
N LEU A 31 5.71 15.62 15.12
CA LEU A 31 4.43 14.91 15.11
C LEU A 31 3.32 15.86 14.63
N PRO A 32 2.25 15.35 14.01
CA PRO A 32 1.15 16.20 13.56
C PRO A 32 0.31 16.68 14.75
N ASP A 33 -0.25 17.88 14.62
CA ASP A 33 -1.30 18.34 15.54
C ASP A 33 -2.58 17.53 15.33
N LYS A 34 -3.45 17.51 16.36
CA LYS A 34 -4.69 16.72 16.38
C LYS A 34 -5.56 16.94 15.14
N ASP A 35 -5.69 18.19 14.69
CA ASP A 35 -6.58 18.59 13.59
C ASP A 35 -5.82 18.84 12.27
N SER A 36 -4.50 18.59 12.25
CA SER A 36 -3.61 18.75 11.09
C SER A 36 -2.82 17.46 10.83
N PRO A 37 -3.50 16.36 10.43
CA PRO A 37 -2.87 15.05 10.29
C PRO A 37 -1.85 15.04 9.13
N PHE A 38 -0.83 14.19 9.25
CA PHE A 38 -0.02 13.84 8.09
C PHE A 38 -0.86 13.10 7.05
N ALA A 39 -0.71 13.49 5.79
CA ALA A 39 -1.23 12.79 4.64
C ALA A 39 -0.06 12.32 3.76
N TYR A 40 -0.11 11.07 3.32
CA TYR A 40 0.92 10.47 2.46
C TYR A 40 0.27 9.63 1.37
N ALA A 41 0.93 9.60 0.22
CA ALA A 41 0.46 8.87 -0.95
C ALA A 41 0.77 7.37 -0.81
N LEU A 42 -0.19 6.54 -1.22
CA LEU A 42 -0.07 5.09 -1.37
C LEU A 42 -0.43 4.79 -2.81
N SER A 43 0.54 5.02 -3.69
CA SER A 43 0.32 5.14 -5.13
C SER A 43 1.05 4.03 -5.90
N SER A 44 0.74 3.93 -7.20
CA SER A 44 1.33 2.94 -8.12
C SER A 44 1.13 1.47 -7.66
N LEU A 45 0.04 1.19 -6.93
CA LEU A 45 -0.32 -0.16 -6.51
C LEU A 45 -0.97 -0.90 -7.67
N ASN A 46 -0.14 -1.36 -8.61
CA ASN A 46 -0.55 -2.05 -9.82
C ASN A 46 -1.05 -3.48 -9.51
N SER A 47 -1.82 -4.05 -10.43
CA SER A 47 -2.35 -5.41 -10.27
C SER A 47 -2.57 -6.07 -11.62
N SER A 48 -2.11 -7.31 -11.70
CA SER A 48 -2.32 -8.24 -12.81
C SER A 48 -3.14 -9.46 -12.39
N LEU A 49 -3.84 -9.38 -11.25
CA LEU A 49 -4.58 -10.51 -10.68
C LEU A 49 -5.73 -10.93 -11.60
N THR A 50 -5.77 -12.23 -11.88
CA THR A 50 -6.84 -12.92 -12.61
C THR A 50 -7.15 -14.25 -11.93
N ASN A 51 -8.17 -14.96 -12.39
CA ASN A 51 -8.45 -16.33 -11.94
C ASN A 51 -7.34 -17.34 -12.31
N LYS A 52 -6.39 -16.99 -13.20
CA LYS A 52 -5.29 -17.85 -13.65
C LYS A 52 -3.95 -17.53 -12.99
N GLY A 53 -3.88 -16.49 -12.14
CA GLY A 53 -2.65 -16.06 -11.49
C GLY A 53 -2.46 -14.55 -11.53
N GLY A 54 -1.21 -14.10 -11.66
CA GLY A 54 -0.83 -12.69 -11.55
C GLY A 54 -0.42 -12.30 -10.13
N HIS A 55 -0.22 -11.00 -9.91
CA HIS A 55 0.13 -10.45 -8.61
C HIS A 55 -0.42 -9.04 -8.46
N ALA A 56 -0.51 -8.56 -7.22
CA ALA A 56 -0.82 -7.18 -6.92
C ALA A 56 0.19 -6.63 -5.90
N GLU A 57 0.59 -5.38 -6.10
CA GLU A 57 1.23 -4.60 -5.04
C GLU A 57 0.18 -4.13 -4.04
N PHE A 58 0.53 -4.12 -2.76
CA PHE A 58 -0.45 -3.85 -1.70
C PHE A 58 0.14 -3.05 -0.55
N VAL A 59 -0.76 -2.44 0.22
CA VAL A 59 -0.47 -1.87 1.54
C VAL A 59 -1.35 -2.54 2.59
N SER A 60 -0.83 -2.72 3.81
CA SER A 60 -1.55 -3.40 4.89
C SER A 60 -1.01 -2.98 6.26
N ASP A 61 -1.63 -3.48 7.33
CA ASP A 61 -1.08 -3.43 8.69
C ASP A 61 -0.78 -2.02 9.22
N PHE A 62 -1.62 -1.04 8.89
CA PHE A 62 -1.55 0.32 9.46
C PHE A 62 -1.62 0.24 10.99
N ARG A 63 -0.63 0.81 11.66
CA ARG A 63 -0.58 0.91 13.13
C ARG A 63 -1.58 1.94 13.65
N ALA A 64 -1.74 1.96 14.97
CA ALA A 64 -2.55 2.96 15.69
C ALA A 64 -2.32 4.38 15.13
N ASN A 65 -3.41 5.15 15.05
CA ASN A 65 -3.46 6.52 14.54
C ASN A 65 -3.14 6.70 13.05
N ASN A 66 -2.94 5.60 12.30
CA ASN A 66 -2.89 5.62 10.84
C ASN A 66 -4.16 4.97 10.27
N THR A 67 -4.67 5.51 9.18
CA THR A 67 -5.88 4.97 8.55
C THR A 67 -5.83 5.18 7.05
N PHE A 68 -6.05 4.10 6.30
CA PHE A 68 -6.25 4.17 4.87
C PHE A 68 -7.55 4.92 4.55
N LYS A 69 -7.49 5.84 3.58
CA LYS A 69 -8.68 6.53 3.05
C LYS A 69 -8.82 6.17 1.58
N TYR A 70 -10.01 5.71 1.21
CA TYR A 70 -10.34 5.42 -0.17
C TYR A 70 -10.39 6.71 -0.99
N ILE A 71 -9.86 6.66 -2.22
CA ILE A 71 -9.94 7.74 -3.20
C ILE A 71 -10.95 7.30 -4.26
N ASN A 72 -12.00 8.10 -4.47
CA ASN A 72 -13.03 7.80 -5.47
C ASN A 72 -12.42 7.58 -6.85
N GLY A 73 -12.81 6.50 -7.50
CA GLY A 73 -12.28 6.08 -8.81
C GLY A 73 -11.02 5.21 -8.73
N SER A 74 -10.41 5.06 -7.55
CA SER A 74 -9.33 4.06 -7.38
C SER A 74 -9.90 2.64 -7.40
N TYR A 75 -9.17 1.72 -8.04
CA TYR A 75 -9.42 0.29 -7.98
C TYR A 75 -8.91 -0.36 -6.68
N VAL A 76 -8.04 0.35 -5.95
CA VAL A 76 -7.45 -0.12 -4.69
C VAL A 76 -8.43 0.02 -3.54
N LYS A 77 -8.84 -1.11 -2.96
CA LYS A 77 -9.78 -1.19 -1.83
C LYS A 77 -9.38 -2.28 -0.85
N LYS A 78 -9.96 -2.25 0.35
CA LYS A 78 -9.70 -3.27 1.38
C LYS A 78 -10.29 -4.61 0.92
N GLN A 79 -9.49 -5.66 0.95
CA GLN A 79 -9.88 -7.02 0.60
C GLN A 79 -10.15 -7.86 1.86
N ALA A 80 -10.71 -9.05 1.67
CA ALA A 80 -11.08 -9.96 2.76
C ALA A 80 -9.86 -10.41 3.62
N ASP A 81 -8.67 -10.43 3.03
CA ASP A 81 -7.41 -10.76 3.71
C ASP A 81 -6.82 -9.58 4.53
N GLY A 82 -7.52 -8.45 4.57
CA GLY A 82 -7.14 -7.26 5.33
C GLY A 82 -6.17 -6.32 4.63
N LYS A 83 -5.69 -6.64 3.42
CA LYS A 83 -4.80 -5.78 2.63
C LYS A 83 -5.59 -4.84 1.72
N PHE A 84 -4.92 -3.83 1.18
CA PHE A 84 -5.47 -2.88 0.22
C PHE A 84 -4.74 -3.02 -1.11
N TYR A 85 -5.43 -3.52 -2.13
CA TYR A 85 -4.94 -3.72 -3.50
C TYR A 85 -6.13 -3.79 -4.49
N SER A 86 -5.85 -3.79 -5.80
CA SER A 86 -6.86 -4.10 -6.83
C SER A 86 -7.00 -5.61 -7.03
N PRO A 87 -8.18 -6.22 -6.82
CA PRO A 87 -8.36 -7.67 -6.90
C PRO A 87 -8.43 -8.20 -8.33
N GLU A 88 -8.48 -7.31 -9.32
CA GLU A 88 -8.57 -7.60 -10.75
C GLU A 88 -7.47 -6.87 -11.51
N ASP A 89 -7.19 -7.35 -12.73
CA ASP A 89 -6.16 -6.85 -13.62
C ASP A 89 -6.43 -5.41 -14.09
N ILE A 90 -5.49 -4.52 -13.80
CA ILE A 90 -5.43 -3.14 -14.29
C ILE A 90 -4.11 -2.86 -15.02
N ASP A 91 -3.33 -3.91 -15.31
CA ASP A 91 -2.00 -3.84 -15.90
C ASP A 91 -2.01 -4.29 -17.38
N TYR A 92 -2.80 -5.31 -17.71
CA TYR A 92 -2.78 -5.98 -19.03
C TYR A 92 -4.10 -5.93 -19.79
N GLY A 93 -5.07 -5.16 -19.31
CA GLY A 93 -6.34 -4.91 -20.02
C GLY A 93 -7.31 -6.10 -20.02
N THR A 94 -7.19 -7.01 -19.06
CA THR A 94 -8.08 -8.18 -18.91
C THR A 94 -9.04 -8.09 -17.72
N GLY A 95 -8.98 -7.00 -16.94
CA GLY A 95 -9.90 -6.76 -15.83
C GLY A 95 -11.18 -6.03 -16.24
N PRO A 96 -11.89 -5.43 -15.26
CA PRO A 96 -13.23 -4.88 -15.47
C PRO A 96 -13.24 -3.77 -16.52
N SER A 97 -14.24 -3.84 -17.40
CA SER A 97 -14.55 -2.83 -18.43
C SER A 97 -15.11 -1.55 -17.82
#